data_AF-F8THF1-F1
#
_entry.id   AF-F8THF1-F1
#
_cell.length_a   1.000
_cell.length_b   1.000
_cell.length_c   1.000
_cell.angle_alpha   90.00
_cell.angle_beta   90.00
_cell.angle_gamma   90.00
#
_symmetry.space_group_name_H-M   'P 1'
#
loop_
_entity.id
_entity.type
_entity.pdbx_description
1 polymer ?
#
loop_
_entity_poly.entity_id
_entity_poly.type
_entity_poly.pdbx_seq_one_letter_code
_entity_poly.pdbx_strand_id
1 'polypeptide(L)'
;PKASRGVCGADAHAIAGRNYLRMVAAGTSAHSDHAREILHVLHGASRGGNYQVRDERKLIKLAGEWGVKTEGRDIYDIAHEVAEVGLLEFGKPFGTQLFINRATDERRKVWHEQGIEPRAIDREIATAMHMTHMGNTADAEALVRQALRTSLSNGWGGSMIGTEITDILLGTPIARETEGNLGVLENDMVNIVVHGHDPAFSEMVVTAAEVKELTDYAKSKGAKGINIVGLCCTANEVAMRHGVRMVGNFLQQENVVLTGIVEMMCVDIQCIFPSLPQLTECFHTKFVTSSPIARIPGSLYVEFKTDTAFEQAKDLIRMAIDNYQNRDKAKAYIPESKQPATVGYPCEQIIKELDGVTNSHVDELGSYRPVVDVIKSGVLRGAVAIVGCNNPKVRPDYSHFEIMKELIKNDILIVATGCAAQLAAKAGLLRKDASSLCGAGLQRVCNLVGI
;
A
#
# COMPACT_ATOMS: atom_id res chain seq x y z
N PRO A 1 -24.01 37.36 15.05
CA PRO A 1 -22.64 37.43 14.49
C PRO A 1 -21.76 36.31 15.08
N LYS A 2 -21.03 35.55 14.25
CA LYS A 2 -20.00 34.63 14.77
C LYS A 2 -18.86 35.46 15.33
N ALA A 3 -18.34 35.10 16.50
CA ALA A 3 -17.17 35.77 17.08
C ALA A 3 -15.96 35.64 16.15
N SER A 4 -15.15 36.70 16.05
CA SER A 4 -13.96 36.72 15.17
C SER A 4 -12.78 35.91 15.70
N ARG A 5 -12.80 35.53 16.98
CA ARG A 5 -11.77 34.73 17.65
C ARG A 5 -12.42 33.70 18.58
N GLY A 6 -11.70 32.59 18.82
CA GLY A 6 -11.99 31.67 19.92
C GLY A 6 -11.62 32.28 21.28
N VAL A 7 -11.97 31.57 22.36
CA VAL A 7 -11.76 32.05 23.74
C VAL A 7 -10.30 32.40 24.04
N CYS A 8 -9.34 31.60 23.54
CA CYS A 8 -7.91 31.85 23.74
C CYS A 8 -7.31 32.92 22.80
N GLY A 9 -8.14 33.61 22.01
CA GLY A 9 -7.69 34.62 21.06
C GLY A 9 -7.26 34.10 19.69
N ALA A 10 -7.31 32.79 19.43
CA ALA A 10 -7.02 32.23 18.10
C ALA A 10 -8.09 32.66 17.08
N ASP A 11 -7.66 33.15 15.92
CA ASP A 11 -8.56 33.47 14.80
C ASP A 11 -8.84 32.23 13.92
N ALA A 12 -9.63 32.42 12.86
CA ALA A 12 -10.00 31.35 11.95
C ALA A 12 -8.79 30.71 11.24
N HIS A 13 -7.72 31.47 10.95
CA HIS A 13 -6.54 30.96 10.26
C HIS A 13 -5.70 30.08 11.17
N ALA A 14 -5.49 30.50 12.41
CA ALA A 14 -4.82 29.69 13.44
C ALA A 14 -5.56 28.36 13.66
N ILE A 15 -6.89 28.41 13.78
CA ILE A 15 -7.71 27.21 13.99
C ILE A 15 -7.62 26.27 12.79
N ALA A 16 -7.77 26.79 11.57
CA ALA A 16 -7.68 25.99 10.35
C ALA A 16 -6.29 25.37 10.17
N GLY A 17 -5.22 26.14 10.38
CA GLY A 17 -3.83 25.66 10.29
C GLY A 17 -3.53 24.56 11.30
N ARG A 18 -4.02 24.68 12.54
CA ARG A 18 -3.84 23.64 13.57
C ARG A 18 -4.56 22.36 13.22
N ASN A 19 -5.80 22.45 12.74
CA ASN A 19 -6.58 21.29 12.32
C ASN A 19 -5.92 20.59 11.13
N TYR A 20 -5.47 21.35 10.13
CA TYR A 20 -4.74 20.83 8.98
C TYR A 20 -3.45 20.10 9.39
N LEU A 21 -2.64 20.73 10.26
CA LEU A 21 -1.41 20.11 10.74
C LEU A 21 -1.67 18.81 11.51
N ARG A 22 -2.73 18.73 12.31
CA ARG A 22 -3.11 17.48 13.00
C ARG A 22 -3.54 16.38 12.04
N MET A 23 -4.23 16.72 10.94
CA MET A 23 -4.57 15.75 9.89
C MET A 23 -3.29 15.17 9.26
N VAL A 24 -2.31 16.03 8.96
CA VAL A 24 -1.02 15.59 8.43
C VAL A 24 -0.28 14.74 9.44
N ALA A 25 -0.23 15.15 10.72
CA ALA A 25 0.43 14.38 11.78
C ALA A 25 -0.17 12.98 11.95
N ALA A 26 -1.50 12.86 11.91
CA ALA A 26 -2.19 11.57 11.99
C ALA A 26 -1.93 10.70 10.74
N GLY A 27 -1.88 11.30 9.56
CA GLY A 27 -1.52 10.59 8.32
C GLY A 27 -0.06 10.11 8.32
N THR A 28 0.86 10.94 8.82
CA THR A 28 2.27 10.57 8.99
C THR A 28 2.43 9.48 10.05
N SER A 29 1.70 9.52 11.17
CA SER A 29 1.79 8.48 12.20
C SER A 29 1.30 7.12 11.71
N ALA A 30 0.27 7.08 10.87
CA ALA A 30 -0.24 5.84 10.29
C ALA A 30 0.82 5.10 9.46
N HIS A 31 1.53 5.81 8.58
CA HIS A 31 2.61 5.24 7.79
C HIS A 31 3.91 5.05 8.58
N SER A 32 4.15 5.88 9.62
CA SER A 32 5.26 5.70 10.54
C SER A 32 5.19 4.33 11.21
N ASP A 33 4.05 4.00 11.83
CA ASP A 33 3.92 2.75 12.58
C ASP A 33 3.98 1.53 11.66
N HIS A 34 3.33 1.59 10.50
CA HIS A 34 3.45 0.54 9.47
C HIS A 34 4.93 0.25 9.10
N ALA A 35 5.72 1.30 8.87
CA ALA A 35 7.13 1.14 8.49
C ALA A 35 8.02 0.67 9.66
N ARG A 36 7.67 1.05 10.90
CA ARG A 36 8.36 0.59 12.10
C ARG A 36 8.13 -0.90 12.33
N GLU A 37 6.89 -1.37 12.20
CA GLU A 37 6.55 -2.77 12.39
C GLU A 37 7.28 -3.65 11.36
N ILE A 38 7.34 -3.25 10.09
CA ILE A 38 8.05 -4.05 9.08
C ILE A 38 9.58 -4.08 9.31
N LEU A 39 10.16 -3.04 9.91
CA LEU A 39 11.56 -3.07 10.37
C LEU A 39 11.76 -4.03 11.53
N HIS A 40 10.82 -4.10 12.48
CA HIS A 40 10.86 -5.13 13.54
C HIS A 40 10.76 -6.54 12.95
N VAL A 41 9.96 -6.74 11.91
CA VAL A 41 9.91 -8.01 11.17
C VAL A 41 11.27 -8.31 10.50
N LEU A 42 11.92 -7.32 9.87
CA LEU A 42 13.26 -7.51 9.29
C LEU A 42 14.30 -7.86 10.35
N HIS A 43 14.27 -7.19 11.49
CA HIS A 43 15.15 -7.48 12.62
C HIS A 43 14.92 -8.88 13.20
N GLY A 44 13.67 -9.37 13.20
CA GLY A 44 13.33 -10.73 13.63
C GLY A 44 13.53 -11.80 12.55
N ALA A 45 13.80 -11.43 11.30
CA ALA A 45 13.93 -12.36 10.19
C ALA A 45 15.15 -13.27 10.38
N SER A 46 15.00 -14.54 10.00
CA SER A 46 16.05 -15.56 10.14
C SER A 46 15.91 -16.66 9.10
N ARG A 47 17.01 -17.35 8.82
CA ARG A 47 17.03 -18.45 7.85
C ARG A 47 16.06 -19.56 8.28
N GLY A 48 15.07 -19.85 7.43
CA GLY A 48 14.04 -20.85 7.72
C GLY A 48 12.94 -20.39 8.70
N GLY A 49 12.96 -19.13 9.16
CA GLY A 49 11.88 -18.53 9.93
C GLY A 49 10.66 -18.18 9.08
N ASN A 50 9.60 -17.68 9.73
CA ASN A 50 8.37 -17.24 9.06
C ASN A 50 8.65 -16.11 8.05
N TYR A 51 9.57 -15.20 8.41
CA TYR A 51 10.05 -14.12 7.56
C TYR A 51 11.53 -14.28 7.27
N GLN A 52 11.88 -14.07 6.00
CA GLN A 52 13.21 -14.31 5.46
C GLN A 52 13.58 -13.17 4.52
N VAL A 53 14.87 -12.94 4.32
CA VAL A 53 15.34 -12.02 3.27
C VAL A 53 15.11 -12.70 1.91
N ARG A 54 14.20 -12.15 1.11
CA ARG A 54 13.88 -12.66 -0.24
C ARG A 54 14.61 -11.91 -1.35
N ASP A 55 14.92 -10.62 -1.14
CA ASP A 55 15.71 -9.83 -2.08
C ASP A 55 17.03 -9.37 -1.44
N GLU A 56 18.01 -10.27 -1.45
CA GLU A 56 19.36 -9.99 -0.93
C GLU A 56 20.04 -8.83 -1.68
N ARG A 57 19.80 -8.69 -2.99
CA ARG A 57 20.43 -7.63 -3.79
C ARG A 57 19.93 -6.26 -3.35
N LYS A 58 18.62 -6.13 -3.13
CA LYS A 58 18.01 -4.89 -2.64
C LYS A 58 18.48 -4.56 -1.22
N LEU A 59 18.59 -5.57 -0.34
CA LEU A 59 19.16 -5.39 0.99
C LEU A 59 20.60 -4.86 0.95
N ILE A 60 21.47 -5.48 0.13
CA ILE A 60 22.87 -5.07 0.01
C ILE A 60 23.00 -3.67 -0.58
N LYS A 61 22.15 -3.30 -1.55
CA LYS A 61 22.11 -1.94 -2.11
C LYS A 61 21.71 -0.92 -1.05
N LEU A 62 20.65 -1.20 -0.29
CA LEU A 62 20.19 -0.32 0.79
C LEU A 62 21.23 -0.20 1.91
N ALA A 63 21.87 -1.31 2.28
CA ALA A 63 22.95 -1.33 3.25
C ALA A 63 24.10 -0.40 2.82
N GLY A 64 24.51 -0.46 1.54
CA GLY A 64 25.50 0.46 0.98
C GLY A 64 25.08 1.93 1.02
N GLU A 65 23.82 2.22 0.69
CA GLU A 65 23.24 3.58 0.79
C GLU A 65 23.26 4.12 2.23
N TRP A 66 23.06 3.25 3.22
CA TRP A 66 23.01 3.60 4.64
C TRP A 66 24.35 3.42 5.37
N GLY A 67 25.42 3.07 4.67
CA GLY A 67 26.76 2.92 5.24
C GLY A 67 26.97 1.67 6.09
N VAL A 68 26.07 0.68 5.99
CA VAL A 68 26.23 -0.64 6.61
C VAL A 68 27.20 -1.47 5.78
N LYS A 69 28.25 -1.99 6.42
CA LYS A 69 29.25 -2.85 5.74
C LYS A 69 28.64 -4.20 5.40
N THR A 70 28.94 -4.72 4.21
CA THR A 70 28.35 -5.98 3.72
C THR A 70 29.36 -7.07 3.38
N GLU A 71 30.61 -6.71 3.09
CA GLU A 71 31.63 -7.67 2.63
C GLU A 71 31.93 -8.75 3.68
N GLY A 72 31.80 -10.02 3.28
CA GLY A 72 32.14 -11.18 4.11
C GLY A 72 31.20 -11.45 5.30
N ARG A 73 30.06 -10.77 5.38
CA ARG A 73 29.08 -10.92 6.47
C ARG A 73 27.94 -11.85 6.10
N ASP A 74 27.30 -12.45 7.11
CA ASP A 74 26.04 -13.16 6.91
C ASP A 74 24.93 -12.16 6.54
N ILE A 75 24.03 -12.58 5.65
CA ILE A 75 22.96 -11.73 5.14
C ILE A 75 21.99 -11.27 6.24
N TYR A 76 21.79 -12.08 7.29
CA TYR A 76 20.91 -11.72 8.41
C TYR A 76 21.60 -10.76 9.38
N ASP A 77 22.92 -10.86 9.58
CA ASP A 77 23.66 -9.82 10.32
C ASP A 77 23.53 -8.46 9.63
N ILE A 78 23.57 -8.44 8.30
CA ILE A 78 23.34 -7.22 7.50
C ILE A 78 21.88 -6.76 7.64
N ALA A 79 20.92 -7.67 7.52
CA ALA A 79 19.50 -7.37 7.65
C ALA A 79 19.15 -6.73 9.00
N HIS A 80 19.69 -7.28 10.09
CA HIS A 80 19.45 -6.79 11.46
C HIS A 80 20.05 -5.40 11.64
N GLU A 81 21.29 -5.16 11.18
CA GLU A 81 21.91 -3.83 11.27
C GLU A 81 21.19 -2.80 10.37
N VAL A 82 20.76 -3.19 9.17
CA VAL A 82 19.91 -2.33 8.33
C VAL A 82 18.60 -2.00 9.05
N ALA A 83 17.98 -2.97 9.72
CA ALA A 83 16.78 -2.73 10.50
C ALA A 83 17.04 -1.75 11.67
N GLU A 84 18.15 -1.89 12.39
CA GLU A 84 18.54 -0.96 13.47
C GLU A 84 18.76 0.46 12.95
N VAL A 85 19.47 0.62 11.82
CA VAL A 85 19.66 1.93 11.18
C VAL A 85 18.31 2.52 10.75
N GLY A 86 17.42 1.71 10.17
CA GLY A 86 16.07 2.12 9.81
C GLY A 86 15.25 2.56 11.03
N LEU A 87 15.31 1.84 12.15
CA LEU A 87 14.62 2.18 13.39
C LEU A 87 15.10 3.52 13.98
N LEU A 88 16.36 3.91 13.76
CA LEU A 88 16.86 5.22 14.16
C LEU A 88 16.21 6.38 13.37
N GLU A 89 15.66 6.16 12.17
CA GLU A 89 14.94 7.19 11.41
C GLU A 89 13.70 7.72 12.14
N PHE A 90 13.19 6.97 13.11
CA PHE A 90 12.00 7.32 13.87
C PHE A 90 12.29 8.20 15.08
N GLY A 91 13.48 8.07 15.68
CA GLY A 91 13.81 8.71 16.96
C GLY A 91 15.21 9.31 17.08
N LYS A 92 16.00 9.37 16.01
CA LYS A 92 17.39 9.87 16.09
C LYS A 92 17.48 11.28 16.69
N PRO A 93 18.50 11.55 17.54
CA PRO A 93 18.62 12.83 18.22
C PRO A 93 19.09 13.98 17.31
N PHE A 94 19.86 13.68 16.27
CA PHE A 94 20.52 14.66 15.41
C PHE A 94 20.41 14.30 13.93
N GLY A 95 20.63 15.30 13.07
CA GLY A 95 20.60 15.14 11.62
C GLY A 95 19.19 15.07 11.03
N THR A 96 19.15 14.71 9.76
CA THR A 96 17.95 14.57 8.93
C THR A 96 17.76 13.11 8.52
N GLN A 97 16.65 12.82 7.83
CA GLN A 97 16.39 11.48 7.30
C GLN A 97 17.39 11.07 6.21
N LEU A 98 17.73 9.79 6.14
CA LEU A 98 18.71 9.27 5.18
C LEU A 98 18.23 9.38 3.73
N PHE A 99 16.96 9.06 3.48
CA PHE A 99 16.42 8.99 2.12
C PHE A 99 16.21 10.33 1.42
N ILE A 100 16.32 11.46 2.12
CA ILE A 100 16.32 12.76 1.43
C ILE A 100 17.48 12.87 0.44
N ASN A 101 18.55 12.07 0.62
CA ASN A 101 19.69 12.00 -0.29
C ASN A 101 19.37 11.39 -1.66
N ARG A 102 18.21 10.74 -1.82
CA ARG A 102 17.70 10.30 -3.12
C ARG A 102 17.07 11.43 -3.94
N ALA A 103 16.74 12.56 -3.31
CA ALA A 103 16.25 13.74 -4.03
C ALA A 103 17.40 14.49 -4.72
N THR A 104 17.08 15.22 -5.79
CA THR A 104 18.09 16.03 -6.50
C THR A 104 18.68 17.12 -5.61
N ASP A 105 19.90 17.56 -5.94
CA ASP A 105 20.61 18.61 -5.19
C ASP A 105 19.80 19.90 -5.10
N GLU A 106 19.11 20.27 -6.18
CA GLU A 106 18.25 21.46 -6.22
C GLU A 106 17.09 21.33 -5.25
N ARG A 107 16.48 20.14 -5.15
CA ARG A 107 15.36 19.90 -4.23
C ARG A 107 15.83 19.92 -2.77
N ARG A 108 16.96 19.29 -2.47
CA ARG A 108 17.56 19.30 -1.13
C ARG A 108 17.91 20.72 -0.70
N LYS A 109 18.51 21.51 -1.58
CA LYS A 109 18.79 22.94 -1.35
C LYS A 109 17.52 23.73 -1.02
N VAL A 110 16.43 23.52 -1.76
CA VAL A 110 15.14 24.16 -1.46
C VAL A 110 14.62 23.78 -0.08
N TRP A 111 14.68 22.50 0.31
CA TRP A 111 14.25 22.09 1.65
C TRP A 111 15.09 22.72 2.76
N HIS A 112 16.40 22.79 2.55
CA HIS A 112 17.33 23.42 3.48
C HIS A 112 17.04 24.92 3.64
N GLU A 113 16.99 25.67 2.54
CA GLU A 113 16.72 27.11 2.53
C GLU A 113 15.34 27.45 3.12
N GLN A 114 14.35 26.57 2.94
CA GLN A 114 13.00 26.73 3.50
C GLN A 114 12.87 26.20 4.94
N GLY A 115 13.91 25.58 5.51
CA GLY A 115 13.90 25.03 6.88
C GLY A 115 12.96 23.84 7.08
N ILE A 116 12.67 23.09 6.00
CA ILE A 116 11.70 21.98 5.98
C ILE A 116 12.34 20.61 5.75
N GLU A 117 13.66 20.49 5.85
CA GLU A 117 14.31 19.16 5.86
C GLU A 117 13.72 18.31 6.99
N PRO A 118 13.23 17.09 6.70
CA PRO A 118 12.62 16.24 7.70
C PRO A 118 13.69 15.69 8.65
N ARG A 119 13.42 15.81 9.95
CA ARG A 119 14.19 15.16 11.02
C ARG A 119 13.57 13.77 11.28
N ALA A 120 13.79 13.21 12.46
CA ALA A 120 13.20 11.91 12.82
C ALA A 120 11.66 11.90 12.67
N ILE A 121 11.10 10.78 12.19
CA ILE A 121 9.69 10.65 11.82
C ILE A 121 8.77 10.99 13.00
N ASP A 122 8.97 10.36 14.15
CA ASP A 122 8.12 10.55 15.31
C ASP A 122 8.34 11.91 15.96
N ARG A 123 9.53 12.48 15.83
CA ARG A 123 9.82 13.84 16.27
C ARG A 123 8.97 14.85 15.51
N GLU A 124 8.78 14.70 14.20
CA GLU A 124 7.92 15.61 13.44
C GLU A 124 6.45 15.47 13.80
N ILE A 125 5.99 14.26 14.13
CA ILE A 125 4.64 14.01 14.65
C ILE A 125 4.47 14.69 16.01
N ALA A 126 5.39 14.44 16.96
CA ALA A 126 5.34 15.03 18.29
C ALA A 126 5.43 16.56 18.25
N THR A 127 6.29 17.12 17.39
CA THR A 127 6.41 18.56 17.18
C THR A 127 5.10 19.14 16.65
N ALA A 128 4.48 18.50 15.65
CA ALA A 128 3.19 18.93 15.11
C ALA A 128 2.09 18.93 16.19
N MET A 129 2.01 17.87 17.00
CA MET A 129 1.05 17.81 18.11
C MET A 129 1.30 18.88 19.17
N HIS A 130 2.56 19.15 19.50
CA HIS A 130 2.93 20.22 20.45
C HIS A 130 2.57 21.61 19.91
N MET A 131 2.93 21.92 18.65
CA MET A 131 2.62 23.22 18.01
C MET A 131 1.12 23.51 17.96
N THR A 132 0.27 22.46 17.89
CA THR A 132 -1.18 22.60 17.82
C THR A 132 -1.88 22.58 19.18
N HIS A 133 -1.13 22.57 20.30
CA HIS A 133 -1.70 22.74 21.63
C HIS A 133 -2.23 24.17 21.86
N MET A 134 -3.16 24.34 22.81
CA MET A 134 -3.62 25.66 23.22
C MET A 134 -2.44 26.51 23.72
N GLY A 135 -2.39 27.79 23.32
CA GLY A 135 -1.33 28.72 23.72
C GLY A 135 -0.02 28.61 22.95
N ASN A 136 0.10 27.67 22.01
CA ASN A 136 1.24 27.54 21.09
C ASN A 136 0.96 28.28 19.76
N THR A 137 1.48 27.77 18.64
CA THR A 137 1.52 28.43 17.34
C THR A 137 0.13 28.89 16.90
N ALA A 138 -0.03 30.20 16.69
CA ALA A 138 -1.23 30.82 16.12
C ALA A 138 -0.97 31.47 14.75
N ASP A 139 0.24 31.29 14.21
CA ASP A 139 0.60 31.70 12.86
C ASP A 139 0.33 30.56 11.87
N ALA A 140 -0.51 30.82 10.87
CA ALA A 140 -0.89 29.84 9.86
C ALA A 140 0.28 29.46 8.93
N GLU A 141 1.19 30.39 8.63
CA GLU A 141 2.34 30.07 7.78
C GLU A 141 3.26 29.06 8.48
N ALA A 142 3.61 29.31 9.74
CA ALA A 142 4.39 28.38 10.55
C ALA A 142 3.75 26.98 10.65
N LEU A 143 2.42 26.92 10.80
CA LEU A 143 1.67 25.64 10.87
C LEU A 143 1.72 24.88 9.53
N VAL A 144 1.56 25.57 8.41
CA VAL A 144 1.65 24.96 7.07
C VAL A 144 3.08 24.50 6.78
N ARG A 145 4.10 25.29 7.14
CA ARG A 145 5.52 24.88 7.00
C ARG A 145 5.84 23.63 7.80
N GLN A 146 5.34 23.54 9.05
CA GLN A 146 5.48 22.31 9.83
C GLN A 146 4.75 21.14 9.16
N ALA A 147 3.56 21.37 8.59
CA ALA A 147 2.82 20.31 7.90
C ALA A 147 3.61 19.77 6.70
N LEU A 148 4.25 20.65 5.92
CA LEU A 148 5.14 20.24 4.83
C LEU A 148 6.28 19.37 5.36
N ARG A 149 6.99 19.81 6.41
CA ARG A 149 8.08 19.02 7.02
C ARG A 149 7.60 17.67 7.56
N THR A 150 6.49 17.62 8.28
CA THR A 150 5.89 16.37 8.80
C THR A 150 5.41 15.44 7.67
N SER A 151 4.96 15.99 6.53
CA SER A 151 4.59 15.16 5.37
C SER A 151 5.82 14.63 4.62
N LEU A 152 6.91 15.42 4.54
CA LEU A 152 8.18 14.97 3.97
C LEU A 152 8.76 13.82 4.79
N SER A 153 8.64 13.88 6.13
CA SER A 153 9.12 12.79 6.99
C SER A 153 8.35 11.47 6.79
N ASN A 154 7.15 11.54 6.20
CA ASN A 154 6.43 10.36 5.75
C ASN A 154 6.96 9.88 4.39
N GLY A 155 6.82 10.70 3.34
CA GLY A 155 7.08 10.28 1.97
C GLY A 155 8.54 9.86 1.72
N TRP A 156 9.50 10.59 2.31
CA TRP A 156 10.94 10.29 2.25
C TRP A 156 11.43 9.60 3.54
N GLY A 157 10.53 9.08 4.36
CA GLY A 157 10.83 8.34 5.57
C GLY A 157 9.92 7.13 5.66
N GLY A 158 8.89 7.21 6.51
CA GLY A 158 7.95 6.11 6.77
C GLY A 158 7.55 5.31 5.52
N SER A 159 6.90 5.93 4.53
CA SER A 159 6.45 5.19 3.33
C SER A 159 7.59 4.59 2.49
N MET A 160 8.71 5.30 2.34
CA MET A 160 9.84 4.81 1.54
C MET A 160 10.58 3.67 2.26
N ILE A 161 10.79 3.79 3.56
CA ILE A 161 11.33 2.72 4.42
C ILE A 161 10.41 1.50 4.35
N GLY A 162 9.10 1.69 4.57
CA GLY A 162 8.12 0.60 4.47
C GLY A 162 8.25 -0.14 3.15
N THR A 163 8.23 0.57 2.02
CA THR A 163 8.34 -0.03 0.68
C THR A 163 9.63 -0.84 0.48
N GLU A 164 10.79 -0.25 0.80
CA GLU A 164 12.10 -0.90 0.59
C GLU A 164 12.24 -2.16 1.44
N ILE A 165 11.82 -2.09 2.71
CA ILE A 165 11.94 -3.19 3.67
C ILE A 165 10.93 -4.29 3.36
N THR A 166 9.71 -3.95 2.95
CA THR A 166 8.73 -4.94 2.46
C THR A 166 9.26 -5.66 1.22
N ASP A 167 9.90 -4.97 0.28
CA ASP A 167 10.49 -5.63 -0.89
C ASP A 167 11.64 -6.57 -0.53
N ILE A 168 12.48 -6.19 0.44
CA ILE A 168 13.55 -7.06 0.97
C ILE A 168 12.97 -8.34 1.58
N LEU A 169 11.92 -8.22 2.38
CA LEU A 169 11.30 -9.35 3.10
C LEU A 169 10.41 -10.22 2.22
N LEU A 170 9.63 -9.61 1.34
CA LEU A 170 8.54 -10.27 0.62
C LEU A 170 8.86 -10.49 -0.86
N GLY A 171 9.93 -9.86 -1.35
CA GLY A 171 10.37 -9.86 -2.73
C GLY A 171 9.95 -8.59 -3.45
N THR A 172 10.86 -8.00 -4.22
CA THR A 172 10.57 -6.87 -5.11
C THR A 172 9.50 -7.29 -6.13
N PRO A 173 8.39 -6.54 -6.28
CA PRO A 173 7.35 -6.90 -7.22
C PRO A 173 7.82 -6.94 -8.68
N ILE A 174 7.13 -7.75 -9.47
CA ILE A 174 7.35 -7.88 -10.92
C ILE A 174 6.00 -7.82 -11.63
N ALA A 175 6.02 -7.57 -12.95
CA ALA A 175 4.80 -7.54 -13.75
C ALA A 175 4.05 -8.87 -13.65
N ARG A 176 2.79 -8.83 -13.21
CA ARG A 176 1.95 -10.01 -13.00
C ARG A 176 0.52 -9.75 -13.45
N GLU A 177 -0.09 -10.79 -13.99
CA GLU A 177 -1.52 -10.80 -14.31
C GLU A 177 -2.35 -11.09 -13.07
N THR A 178 -3.50 -10.42 -12.98
CA THR A 178 -4.51 -10.61 -11.95
C THR A 178 -5.89 -10.19 -12.48
N GLU A 179 -6.90 -10.20 -11.62
CA GLU A 179 -8.25 -9.73 -11.94
C GLU A 179 -8.75 -8.78 -10.85
N GLY A 180 -9.60 -7.82 -11.23
CA GLY A 180 -10.21 -6.85 -10.32
C GLY A 180 -11.74 -6.84 -10.37
N ASN A 181 -12.35 -6.41 -9.26
CA ASN A 181 -13.79 -6.22 -9.00
C ASN A 181 -14.51 -7.42 -8.34
N LEU A 182 -15.75 -7.22 -7.89
CA LEU A 182 -16.52 -8.19 -7.09
C LEU A 182 -16.66 -9.58 -7.74
N GLY A 183 -16.64 -9.66 -9.07
CA GLY A 183 -16.75 -10.91 -9.83
C GLY A 183 -15.58 -11.88 -9.68
N VAL A 184 -14.51 -11.52 -8.95
CA VAL A 184 -13.37 -12.41 -8.65
C VAL A 184 -13.66 -13.40 -7.51
N LEU A 185 -14.79 -13.25 -6.82
CA LEU A 185 -15.25 -14.22 -5.85
C LEU A 185 -15.83 -15.45 -6.55
N GLU A 186 -15.79 -16.61 -5.89
CA GLU A 186 -16.13 -17.90 -6.51
C GLU A 186 -17.21 -18.64 -5.71
N ASN A 187 -18.27 -19.07 -6.38
CA ASN A 187 -19.41 -19.75 -5.74
C ASN A 187 -19.06 -21.13 -5.16
N ASP A 188 -18.02 -21.78 -5.68
CA ASP A 188 -17.63 -23.15 -5.32
C ASP A 188 -16.27 -23.23 -4.62
N MET A 189 -15.69 -22.10 -4.20
CA MET A 189 -14.48 -22.05 -3.38
C MET A 189 -14.75 -21.38 -2.03
N VAL A 190 -13.85 -21.61 -1.08
CA VAL A 190 -13.81 -20.88 0.20
C VAL A 190 -13.25 -19.49 -0.07
N ASN A 191 -14.06 -18.43 0.05
CA ASN A 191 -13.64 -17.06 -0.21
C ASN A 191 -13.14 -16.41 1.09
N ILE A 192 -11.88 -16.00 1.09
CA ILE A 192 -11.23 -15.33 2.21
C ILE A 192 -10.71 -13.99 1.73
N VAL A 193 -11.11 -12.93 2.42
CA VAL A 193 -10.72 -11.55 2.11
C VAL A 193 -9.61 -11.12 3.05
N VAL A 194 -8.46 -10.72 2.51
CA VAL A 194 -7.44 -9.99 3.26
C VAL A 194 -7.64 -8.49 3.05
N HIS A 195 -7.79 -7.72 4.13
CA HIS A 195 -8.08 -6.30 4.07
C HIS A 195 -7.27 -5.50 5.09
N GLY A 196 -6.72 -4.37 4.66
CA GLY A 196 -5.97 -3.47 5.53
C GLY A 196 -4.73 -2.95 4.81
N HIS A 197 -3.61 -2.91 5.53
CA HIS A 197 -2.35 -2.29 5.15
C HIS A 197 -1.11 -3.04 5.68
N ASP A 198 -1.22 -4.09 6.50
CA ASP A 198 -0.05 -4.83 7.01
C ASP A 198 0.37 -5.98 6.06
N PRO A 199 1.46 -5.82 5.30
CA PRO A 199 1.92 -6.84 4.37
C PRO A 199 2.51 -8.05 5.08
N ALA A 200 3.00 -7.92 6.32
CA ALA A 200 3.50 -9.07 7.07
C ALA A 200 2.34 -10.04 7.35
N PHE A 201 1.25 -9.53 7.93
CA PHE A 201 0.06 -10.33 8.18
C PHE A 201 -0.51 -10.96 6.90
N SER A 202 -0.74 -10.15 5.86
CA SER A 202 -1.39 -10.63 4.64
C SER A 202 -0.53 -11.64 3.86
N GLU A 203 0.79 -11.50 3.84
CA GLU A 203 1.72 -12.48 3.25
C GLU A 203 1.51 -13.88 3.84
N MET A 204 1.39 -13.96 5.17
CA MET A 204 1.26 -15.25 5.87
C MET A 204 -0.08 -15.91 5.56
N VAL A 205 -1.16 -15.12 5.50
CA VAL A 205 -2.49 -15.63 5.13
C VAL A 205 -2.50 -16.15 3.69
N VAL A 206 -1.90 -15.41 2.75
CA VAL A 206 -1.81 -15.81 1.34
C VAL A 206 -0.99 -17.09 1.19
N THR A 207 0.24 -17.12 1.73
CA THR A 207 1.14 -18.28 1.59
C THR A 207 0.62 -19.51 2.34
N ALA A 208 -0.08 -19.34 3.47
CA ALA A 208 -0.74 -20.46 4.14
C ALA A 208 -1.84 -21.08 3.27
N ALA A 209 -2.60 -20.27 2.52
CA ALA A 209 -3.65 -20.77 1.64
C ALA A 209 -3.11 -21.63 0.47
N GLU A 210 -1.85 -21.45 0.09
CA GLU A 210 -1.17 -22.23 -0.95
C GLU A 210 -0.71 -23.62 -0.46
N VAL A 211 -0.72 -23.85 0.85
CA VAL A 211 -0.33 -25.15 1.43
C VAL A 211 -1.30 -26.24 0.97
N LYS A 212 -0.76 -27.28 0.34
CA LYS A 212 -1.53 -28.40 -0.21
C LYS A 212 -2.47 -29.04 0.81
N GLU A 213 -2.03 -29.21 2.06
CA GLU A 213 -2.83 -29.72 3.18
C GLU A 213 -4.17 -28.96 3.33
N LEU A 214 -4.13 -27.63 3.27
CA LEU A 214 -5.30 -26.78 3.46
C LEU A 214 -6.22 -26.79 2.23
N THR A 215 -5.64 -26.84 1.03
CA THR A 215 -6.42 -27.04 -0.20
C THR A 215 -7.14 -28.39 -0.19
N ASP A 216 -6.48 -29.46 0.24
CA ASP A 216 -7.10 -30.79 0.36
C ASP A 216 -8.18 -30.80 1.46
N TYR A 217 -7.96 -30.08 2.56
CA TYR A 217 -8.97 -29.90 3.60
C TYR A 217 -10.21 -29.16 3.11
N ALA A 218 -10.04 -28.08 2.33
CA ALA A 218 -11.15 -27.37 1.68
C ALA A 218 -11.98 -28.30 0.78
N LYS A 219 -11.30 -29.18 0.02
CA LYS A 219 -11.96 -30.21 -0.80
C LYS A 219 -12.71 -31.23 0.03
N SER A 220 -12.18 -31.65 1.18
CA SER A 220 -12.90 -32.56 2.09
C SER A 220 -14.19 -31.96 2.65
N LYS A 221 -14.30 -30.62 2.70
CA LYS A 221 -15.51 -29.87 3.07
C LYS A 221 -16.38 -29.51 1.87
N GLY A 222 -16.11 -30.02 0.68
CA GLY A 222 -16.96 -29.83 -0.51
C GLY A 222 -16.79 -28.49 -1.23
N ALA A 223 -15.75 -27.71 -0.93
CA ALA A 223 -15.29 -26.62 -1.80
C ALA A 223 -14.32 -27.18 -2.87
N LYS A 224 -14.17 -26.51 -4.01
CA LYS A 224 -13.16 -26.89 -5.02
C LYS A 224 -11.74 -26.49 -4.63
N GLY A 225 -11.62 -25.50 -3.74
CA GLY A 225 -10.35 -24.96 -3.26
C GLY A 225 -10.56 -23.73 -2.39
N ILE A 226 -9.49 -22.97 -2.21
CA ILE A 226 -9.46 -21.71 -1.45
C ILE A 226 -9.26 -20.58 -2.44
N ASN A 227 -10.08 -19.53 -2.31
CA ASN A 227 -9.97 -18.30 -3.05
C ASN A 227 -9.57 -17.15 -2.10
N ILE A 228 -8.30 -16.76 -2.13
CA ILE A 228 -7.85 -15.54 -1.45
C ILE A 228 -8.04 -14.36 -2.38
N VAL A 229 -8.70 -13.31 -1.86
CA VAL A 229 -8.87 -12.04 -2.55
C VAL A 229 -8.49 -10.88 -1.63
N GLY A 230 -8.02 -9.78 -2.20
CA GLY A 230 -7.57 -8.61 -1.44
C GLY A 230 -8.50 -7.41 -1.53
N LEU A 231 -8.52 -6.60 -0.46
CA LEU A 231 -9.19 -5.29 -0.43
C LEU A 231 -8.31 -4.16 0.13
N CYS A 232 -8.33 -2.97 -0.49
CA CYS A 232 -7.47 -1.82 -0.14
C CYS A 232 -5.96 -2.15 -0.24
N CYS A 233 -5.09 -1.48 0.51
CA CYS A 233 -3.64 -1.52 0.28
C CYS A 233 -3.05 -2.92 0.43
N THR A 234 -3.49 -3.71 1.41
CA THR A 234 -3.09 -5.13 1.55
C THR A 234 -3.33 -5.90 0.24
N ALA A 235 -4.44 -5.62 -0.48
CA ALA A 235 -4.68 -6.23 -1.79
C ALA A 235 -3.59 -5.89 -2.80
N ASN A 236 -3.17 -4.63 -2.85
CA ASN A 236 -2.15 -4.19 -3.79
C ASN A 236 -0.83 -4.89 -3.48
N GLU A 237 -0.45 -4.99 -2.20
CA GLU A 237 0.79 -5.67 -1.79
C GLU A 237 0.82 -7.13 -2.25
N VAL A 238 -0.24 -7.89 -1.98
CA VAL A 238 -0.30 -9.32 -2.34
C VAL A 238 -0.59 -9.54 -3.83
N ALA A 239 -1.29 -8.62 -4.51
CA ALA A 239 -1.48 -8.69 -5.96
C ALA A 239 -0.15 -8.49 -6.70
N MET A 240 0.64 -7.50 -6.28
CA MET A 240 1.93 -7.18 -6.90
C MET A 240 2.97 -8.30 -6.70
N ARG A 241 2.90 -9.08 -5.61
CA ARG A 241 3.86 -10.15 -5.31
C ARG A 241 3.41 -11.56 -5.71
N HIS A 242 2.11 -11.84 -5.58
CA HIS A 242 1.54 -13.19 -5.78
C HIS A 242 0.44 -13.26 -6.83
N GLY A 243 0.01 -12.14 -7.41
CA GLY A 243 -1.09 -12.11 -8.39
C GLY A 243 -2.48 -12.29 -7.77
N VAL A 244 -2.62 -12.17 -6.45
CA VAL A 244 -3.90 -12.24 -5.73
C VAL A 244 -4.91 -11.27 -6.33
N ARG A 245 -6.14 -11.74 -6.54
CA ARG A 245 -7.22 -10.98 -7.17
C ARG A 245 -7.75 -9.88 -6.25
N MET A 246 -8.03 -8.70 -6.80
CA MET A 246 -8.48 -7.54 -6.04
C MET A 246 -10.01 -7.43 -6.06
N VAL A 247 -10.68 -7.77 -4.96
CA VAL A 247 -12.15 -7.83 -4.92
C VAL A 247 -12.81 -6.45 -4.93
N GLY A 248 -12.13 -5.42 -4.42
CA GLY A 248 -12.64 -4.07 -4.45
C GLY A 248 -11.76 -3.05 -3.74
N ASN A 249 -12.24 -1.81 -3.70
CA ASN A 249 -11.61 -0.67 -3.03
C ASN A 249 -12.40 -0.22 -1.78
N PHE A 250 -12.02 0.93 -1.23
CA PHE A 250 -12.48 1.42 0.07
C PHE A 250 -14.00 1.40 0.28
N LEU A 251 -14.80 1.91 -0.66
CA LEU A 251 -16.27 1.92 -0.51
C LEU A 251 -16.93 0.59 -0.92
N GLN A 252 -16.18 -0.41 -1.38
CA GLN A 252 -16.70 -1.73 -1.70
C GLN A 252 -16.58 -2.74 -0.55
N GLN A 253 -15.93 -2.39 0.56
CA GLN A 253 -15.72 -3.33 1.68
C GLN A 253 -17.02 -3.93 2.22
N GLU A 254 -18.08 -3.12 2.34
CA GLU A 254 -19.41 -3.61 2.75
C GLU A 254 -20.06 -4.42 1.62
N ASN A 255 -19.91 -3.99 0.36
CA ASN A 255 -20.45 -4.70 -0.81
C ASN A 255 -19.88 -6.11 -0.96
N VAL A 256 -18.63 -6.34 -0.55
CA VAL A 256 -17.99 -7.65 -0.54
C VAL A 256 -18.70 -8.60 0.43
N VAL A 257 -19.04 -8.13 1.64
CA VAL A 257 -19.82 -8.93 2.61
C VAL A 257 -21.24 -9.17 2.09
N LEU A 258 -21.87 -8.15 1.48
CA LEU A 258 -23.22 -8.24 0.93
C LEU A 258 -23.38 -9.28 -0.20
N THR A 259 -22.28 -9.79 -0.77
CA THR A 259 -22.34 -10.93 -1.71
C THR A 259 -22.81 -12.23 -1.05
N GLY A 260 -22.73 -12.34 0.28
CA GLY A 260 -23.17 -13.49 1.06
C GLY A 260 -22.32 -14.76 0.89
N ILE A 261 -21.14 -14.67 0.27
CA ILE A 261 -20.29 -15.83 -0.04
C ILE A 261 -18.89 -15.78 0.58
N VAL A 262 -18.60 -14.77 1.40
CA VAL A 262 -17.31 -14.61 2.07
C VAL A 262 -17.32 -15.41 3.37
N GLU A 263 -16.45 -16.41 3.51
CA GLU A 263 -16.34 -17.19 4.74
C GLU A 263 -15.64 -16.41 5.84
N MET A 264 -14.62 -15.63 5.47
CA MET A 264 -13.82 -14.88 6.41
C MET A 264 -13.30 -13.58 5.79
N MET A 265 -13.37 -12.50 6.55
CA MET A 265 -12.66 -11.26 6.27
C MET A 265 -11.64 -11.03 7.39
N CYS A 266 -10.37 -11.20 7.04
CA CYS A 266 -9.22 -10.98 7.91
C CYS A 266 -8.75 -9.54 7.75
N VAL A 267 -8.73 -8.79 8.85
CA VAL A 267 -8.35 -7.38 8.85
C VAL A 267 -7.22 -7.06 9.82
N ASP A 268 -6.31 -6.20 9.38
CA ASP A 268 -5.20 -5.69 10.19
C ASP A 268 -5.49 -4.26 10.72
N ILE A 269 -4.95 -3.22 10.08
CA ILE A 269 -5.00 -1.81 10.45
C ILE A 269 -5.47 -0.94 9.28
N GLN A 270 -6.00 0.24 9.64
CA GLN A 270 -6.32 1.36 8.75
C GLN A 270 -7.40 1.10 7.68
N CYS A 271 -8.29 2.10 7.51
CA CYS A 271 -9.38 2.11 6.51
C CYS A 271 -10.44 1.00 6.60
N ILE A 272 -10.46 0.24 7.69
CA ILE A 272 -11.45 -0.79 7.99
C ILE A 272 -12.66 -0.14 8.66
N PHE A 273 -13.86 -0.33 8.09
CA PHE A 273 -15.07 0.24 8.65
C PHE A 273 -15.50 -0.51 9.91
N PRO A 274 -15.78 0.21 11.02
CA PRO A 274 -16.30 -0.40 12.22
C PRO A 274 -17.76 -0.89 12.07
N SER A 275 -18.41 -0.63 10.93
CA SER A 275 -19.71 -1.22 10.58
C SER A 275 -19.61 -2.67 10.10
N LEU A 276 -18.44 -3.12 9.66
CA LEU A 276 -18.26 -4.47 9.09
C LEU A 276 -18.64 -5.61 10.05
N PRO A 277 -18.26 -5.61 11.35
CA PRO A 277 -18.70 -6.66 12.26
C PRO A 277 -20.23 -6.78 12.31
N GLN A 278 -20.94 -5.66 12.48
CA GLN A 278 -22.40 -5.65 12.52
C GLN A 278 -23.00 -6.14 11.20
N LEU A 279 -22.42 -5.76 10.06
CA LEU A 279 -22.87 -6.24 8.75
C LEU A 279 -22.67 -7.75 8.61
N THR A 280 -21.55 -8.29 9.10
CA THR A 280 -21.25 -9.74 9.00
C THR A 280 -22.21 -10.60 9.81
N GLU A 281 -22.86 -10.08 10.87
CA GLU A 281 -23.90 -10.80 11.63
C GLU A 281 -25.14 -11.16 10.77
N CYS A 282 -25.35 -10.48 9.64
CA CYS A 282 -26.44 -10.80 8.70
C CYS A 282 -26.15 -12.04 7.82
N PHE A 283 -24.91 -12.50 7.82
CA PHE A 283 -24.38 -13.60 7.01
C PHE A 283 -23.60 -14.60 7.89
N HIS A 284 -22.96 -15.59 7.27
CA HIS A 284 -22.08 -16.53 7.98
C HIS A 284 -20.66 -16.00 8.18
N THR A 285 -20.30 -14.91 7.50
CA THR A 285 -18.94 -14.37 7.44
C THR A 285 -18.33 -14.18 8.83
N LYS A 286 -17.13 -14.74 9.04
CA LYS A 286 -16.33 -14.44 10.22
C LYS A 286 -15.51 -13.18 9.97
N PHE A 287 -15.70 -12.16 10.81
CA PHE A 287 -14.91 -10.94 10.77
C PHE A 287 -13.80 -11.01 11.83
N VAL A 288 -12.54 -11.04 11.39
CA VAL A 288 -11.37 -11.27 12.25
C VAL A 288 -10.49 -10.04 12.28
N THR A 289 -10.28 -9.46 13.46
CA THR A 289 -9.26 -8.41 13.68
C THR A 289 -7.96 -9.04 14.18
N SER A 290 -6.83 -8.61 13.62
CA SER A 290 -5.52 -9.19 13.93
C SER A 290 -4.55 -8.29 14.67
N SER A 291 -4.73 -6.96 14.59
CA SER A 291 -3.80 -6.00 15.20
C SER A 291 -4.27 -5.49 16.58
N PRO A 292 -3.38 -5.39 17.58
CA PRO A 292 -3.73 -4.83 18.89
C PRO A 292 -4.09 -3.34 18.85
N ILE A 293 -3.63 -2.60 17.83
CA ILE A 293 -3.90 -1.16 17.66
C ILE A 293 -5.16 -0.87 16.84
N ALA A 294 -5.86 -1.90 16.34
CA ALA A 294 -7.07 -1.79 15.53
C ALA A 294 -8.16 -2.78 15.98
N ARG A 295 -8.54 -2.70 17.26
CA ARG A 295 -9.61 -3.55 17.82
C ARG A 295 -10.99 -2.99 17.49
N ILE A 296 -11.85 -3.84 16.94
CA ILE A 296 -13.23 -3.48 16.56
C ILE A 296 -14.21 -4.35 17.38
N PRO A 297 -15.12 -3.75 18.16
CA PRO A 297 -16.16 -4.50 18.86
C PRO A 297 -17.01 -5.37 17.92
N GLY A 298 -17.41 -6.55 18.38
CA GLY A 298 -18.16 -7.53 17.57
C GLY A 298 -17.30 -8.40 16.64
N SER A 299 -16.00 -8.14 16.55
CA SER A 299 -15.07 -8.99 15.79
C SER A 299 -14.54 -10.17 16.61
N LEU A 300 -14.13 -11.24 15.91
CA LEU A 300 -13.24 -12.24 16.48
C LEU A 300 -11.82 -11.66 16.51
N TYR A 301 -11.19 -11.62 17.69
CA TYR A 301 -9.83 -11.11 17.83
C TYR A 301 -8.82 -12.25 17.85
N VAL A 302 -7.91 -12.26 16.88
CA VAL A 302 -6.78 -13.18 16.80
C VAL A 302 -5.50 -12.36 16.65
N GLU A 303 -4.87 -12.04 17.77
CA GLU A 303 -3.63 -11.23 17.77
C GLU A 303 -2.57 -11.87 16.88
N PHE A 304 -2.15 -11.13 15.85
CA PHE A 304 -1.07 -11.54 14.97
C PHE A 304 0.28 -11.40 15.65
N LYS A 305 1.09 -12.47 15.63
CA LYS A 305 2.44 -12.51 16.21
C LYS A 305 3.42 -13.05 15.20
N THR A 306 4.51 -12.33 14.95
CA THR A 306 5.53 -12.68 13.95
C THR A 306 6.12 -14.08 14.14
N ASP A 307 6.31 -14.50 15.40
CA ASP A 307 6.96 -15.77 15.75
C ASP A 307 6.06 -16.98 15.48
N THR A 308 4.74 -16.81 15.55
CA THR A 308 3.74 -17.85 15.29
C THR A 308 2.94 -17.61 14.02
N ALA A 309 3.38 -16.65 13.21
CA ALA A 309 2.61 -16.03 12.14
C ALA A 309 2.04 -17.06 11.14
N PHE A 310 2.86 -18.01 10.69
CA PHE A 310 2.46 -18.97 9.68
C PHE A 310 1.45 -20.00 10.22
N GLU A 311 1.66 -20.51 11.44
CA GLU A 311 0.70 -21.44 12.07
C GLU A 311 -0.63 -20.73 12.40
N GLN A 312 -0.57 -19.49 12.88
CA GLN A 312 -1.77 -18.67 13.09
C GLN A 312 -2.53 -18.45 11.76
N ALA A 313 -1.82 -18.19 10.67
CA ALA A 313 -2.43 -18.08 9.35
C ALA A 313 -3.10 -19.40 8.93
N LYS A 314 -2.44 -20.55 9.11
CA LYS A 314 -3.05 -21.87 8.85
C LYS A 314 -4.34 -22.09 9.65
N ASP A 315 -4.36 -21.68 10.92
CA ASP A 315 -5.54 -21.81 11.77
C ASP A 315 -6.70 -20.89 11.30
N LEU A 316 -6.40 -19.68 10.84
CA LEU A 316 -7.39 -18.80 10.22
C LEU A 316 -7.97 -19.43 8.94
N ILE A 317 -7.11 -19.99 8.08
CA ILE A 317 -7.55 -20.67 6.86
C ILE A 317 -8.44 -21.89 7.20
N ARG A 318 -8.05 -22.73 8.17
CA ARG A 318 -8.87 -23.86 8.63
C ARG A 318 -10.24 -23.40 9.14
N MET A 319 -10.26 -22.33 9.94
CA MET A 319 -11.49 -21.76 10.48
C MET A 319 -12.40 -21.21 9.37
N ALA A 320 -11.84 -20.58 8.33
CA ALA A 320 -12.61 -20.14 7.17
C ALA A 320 -13.17 -21.33 6.37
N ILE A 321 -12.36 -22.36 6.15
CA ILE A 321 -12.77 -23.61 5.48
C ILE A 321 -13.93 -24.28 6.23
N ASP A 322 -13.84 -24.38 7.56
CA ASP A 322 -14.91 -24.94 8.38
C ASP A 322 -16.20 -24.11 8.30
N ASN A 323 -16.06 -22.80 8.16
CA ASN A 323 -17.19 -21.89 8.03
C ASN A 323 -17.93 -22.00 6.69
N TYR A 324 -17.32 -22.61 5.65
CA TYR A 324 -17.95 -22.81 4.34
C TYR A 324 -19.29 -23.56 4.41
N GLN A 325 -19.45 -24.49 5.35
CA GLN A 325 -20.70 -25.23 5.55
C GLN A 325 -21.87 -24.33 5.98
N ASN A 326 -21.57 -23.19 6.59
CA ASN A 326 -22.58 -22.25 7.09
C ASN A 326 -23.05 -21.27 6.01
N ARG A 327 -22.48 -21.32 4.79
CA ARG A 327 -22.88 -20.45 3.68
C ARG A 327 -24.33 -20.71 3.29
N ASP A 328 -25.16 -19.67 3.41
CA ASP A 328 -26.52 -19.69 2.91
C ASP A 328 -26.56 -19.38 1.40
N LYS A 329 -26.69 -20.42 0.58
CA LYS A 329 -26.76 -20.28 -0.88
C LYS A 329 -27.92 -19.41 -1.36
N ALA A 330 -28.99 -19.25 -0.57
CA ALA A 330 -30.12 -18.39 -0.94
C ALA A 330 -29.80 -16.90 -0.82
N LYS A 331 -28.77 -16.54 -0.05
CA LYS A 331 -28.27 -15.17 0.11
C LYS A 331 -27.07 -14.85 -0.78
N ALA A 332 -26.57 -15.84 -1.53
CA ALA A 332 -25.38 -15.71 -2.37
C ALA A 332 -25.69 -14.93 -3.66
N TYR A 333 -24.96 -13.85 -3.91
CA TYR A 333 -25.01 -13.11 -5.16
C TYR A 333 -23.65 -12.51 -5.50
N ILE A 334 -23.07 -12.95 -6.62
CA ILE A 334 -21.83 -12.39 -7.17
C ILE A 334 -22.19 -11.61 -8.43
N PRO A 335 -21.94 -10.29 -8.49
CA PRO A 335 -22.06 -9.55 -9.73
C PRO A 335 -21.09 -10.10 -10.78
N GLU A 336 -21.57 -10.34 -12.01
CA GLU A 336 -20.75 -10.76 -13.16
C GLU A 336 -19.92 -9.60 -13.73
N SER A 337 -19.10 -8.99 -12.88
CA SER A 337 -18.23 -7.88 -13.26
C SER A 337 -16.85 -8.09 -12.69
N LYS A 338 -15.91 -8.41 -13.58
CA LYS A 338 -14.47 -8.41 -13.34
C LYS A 338 -13.72 -8.01 -14.60
N GLN A 339 -12.49 -7.54 -14.42
CA GLN A 339 -11.59 -7.20 -15.53
C GLN A 339 -10.21 -7.79 -15.25
N PRO A 340 -9.50 -8.31 -16.28
CA PRO A 340 -8.09 -8.63 -16.14
C PRO A 340 -7.29 -7.35 -15.90
N ALA A 341 -6.13 -7.48 -15.25
CA ALA A 341 -5.22 -6.38 -14.96
C ALA A 341 -3.78 -6.89 -14.86
N THR A 342 -2.84 -6.10 -15.34
CA THR A 342 -1.40 -6.29 -15.12
C THR A 342 -0.94 -5.31 -14.04
N VAL A 343 -0.33 -5.81 -12.97
CA VAL A 343 0.16 -5.05 -11.81
C VAL A 343 1.63 -5.36 -11.54
N GLY A 344 2.21 -4.73 -10.52
CA GLY A 344 3.58 -5.03 -10.07
C GLY A 344 4.64 -4.27 -10.85
N TYR A 345 4.47 -2.95 -10.95
CA TYR A 345 5.42 -2.03 -11.61
C TYR A 345 6.15 -1.14 -10.59
N PRO A 346 7.02 -1.68 -9.72
CA PRO A 346 7.96 -0.84 -8.96
C PRO A 346 9.00 -0.25 -9.91
N CYS A 347 9.82 0.67 -9.40
CA CYS A 347 10.89 1.32 -10.14
C CYS A 347 11.77 0.33 -10.93
N GLU A 348 12.15 -0.79 -10.31
CA GLU A 348 12.99 -1.83 -10.89
C GLU A 348 12.31 -2.54 -12.06
N GLN A 349 11.02 -2.86 -11.95
CA GLN A 349 10.28 -3.47 -13.04
C GLN A 349 10.06 -2.48 -14.17
N ILE A 350 9.73 -1.21 -13.87
CA ILE A 350 9.57 -0.17 -14.89
C ILE A 350 10.87 -0.06 -15.71
N ILE A 351 12.01 0.08 -15.05
CA ILE A 351 13.33 0.14 -15.70
C ILE A 351 13.56 -1.09 -16.58
N LYS A 352 13.23 -2.29 -16.08
CA LYS A 352 13.37 -3.53 -16.85
C LYS A 352 12.56 -3.52 -18.15
N GLU A 353 11.33 -2.99 -18.15
CA GLU A 353 10.53 -2.87 -19.38
C GLU A 353 11.14 -1.84 -20.34
N LEU A 354 11.67 -0.73 -19.81
CA LEU A 354 12.32 0.31 -20.62
C LEU A 354 13.63 -0.16 -21.25
N ASP A 355 14.39 -1.03 -20.58
CA ASP A 355 15.58 -1.67 -21.13
C ASP A 355 15.25 -2.48 -22.40
N GLY A 356 14.04 -3.04 -22.50
CA GLY A 356 13.57 -3.76 -23.68
C GLY A 356 13.46 -2.91 -24.95
N VAL A 357 13.39 -1.58 -24.81
CA VAL A 357 13.30 -0.62 -25.93
C VAL A 357 14.54 0.28 -26.03
N THR A 358 15.57 0.02 -25.21
CA THR A 358 16.80 0.80 -25.16
C THR A 358 17.86 0.22 -26.08
N ASN A 359 18.48 1.05 -26.92
CA ASN A 359 19.56 0.60 -27.80
C ASN A 359 20.89 0.57 -27.03
N SER A 360 21.35 -0.61 -26.64
CA SER A 360 22.58 -0.81 -25.86
C SER A 360 23.89 -0.42 -26.58
N HIS A 361 23.86 -0.10 -27.88
CA HIS A 361 25.02 0.45 -28.59
C HIS A 361 25.15 1.97 -28.46
N VAL A 362 24.08 2.66 -28.03
CA VAL A 362 24.01 4.13 -28.01
C VAL A 362 23.65 4.67 -26.63
N ASP A 363 22.87 3.91 -25.85
CA ASP A 363 22.30 4.33 -24.57
C ASP A 363 22.62 3.34 -23.45
N GLU A 364 22.51 3.84 -22.21
CA GLU A 364 22.73 3.07 -20.99
C GLU A 364 21.43 2.37 -20.54
N LEU A 365 21.53 1.06 -20.32
CA LEU A 365 20.50 0.26 -19.65
C LEU A 365 20.40 0.65 -18.16
N GLY A 366 19.30 0.28 -17.52
CA GLY A 366 19.07 0.53 -16.10
C GLY A 366 18.59 1.95 -15.80
N SER A 367 18.00 2.65 -16.76
CA SER A 367 17.64 4.06 -16.64
C SER A 367 16.21 4.38 -17.09
N TYR A 368 15.68 5.52 -16.65
CA TYR A 368 14.39 6.06 -17.13
C TYR A 368 14.50 6.82 -18.45
N ARG A 369 15.67 6.80 -19.10
CA ARG A 369 15.95 7.63 -20.28
C ARG A 369 14.91 7.47 -21.40
N PRO A 370 14.42 6.27 -21.75
CA PRO A 370 13.39 6.14 -22.78
C PRO A 370 12.12 6.95 -22.47
N VAL A 371 11.66 6.96 -21.21
CA VAL A 371 10.49 7.76 -20.79
C VAL A 371 10.80 9.25 -20.81
N VAL A 372 11.99 9.65 -20.34
CA VAL A 372 12.45 11.05 -20.39
C VAL A 372 12.47 11.57 -21.82
N ASP A 373 12.94 10.77 -22.78
CA ASP A 373 13.06 11.16 -24.18
C ASP A 373 11.70 11.30 -24.88
N VAL A 374 10.73 10.41 -24.60
CA VAL A 374 9.37 10.54 -25.15
C VAL A 374 8.60 11.71 -24.53
N ILE A 375 8.90 12.08 -23.27
CA ILE A 375 8.35 13.32 -22.68
C ILE A 375 8.99 14.55 -23.31
N LYS A 376 10.32 14.57 -23.47
CA LYS A 376 11.07 15.70 -24.04
C LYS A 376 10.69 15.96 -25.50
N SER A 377 10.42 14.91 -26.27
CA SER A 377 9.97 15.02 -27.67
C SER A 377 8.50 15.41 -27.81
N GLY A 378 7.73 15.37 -26.72
CA GLY A 378 6.29 15.66 -26.73
C GLY A 378 5.41 14.50 -27.19
N VAL A 379 5.98 13.30 -27.41
CA VAL A 379 5.18 12.07 -27.65
C VAL A 379 4.32 11.76 -26.43
N LEU A 380 4.89 11.89 -25.23
CA LEU A 380 4.12 11.99 -24.00
C LEU A 380 4.10 13.45 -23.54
N ARG A 381 2.93 13.94 -23.12
CA ARG A 381 2.78 15.31 -22.60
C ARG A 381 3.25 15.45 -21.15
N GLY A 382 3.38 14.33 -20.45
CA GLY A 382 3.86 14.26 -19.08
C GLY A 382 3.43 12.96 -18.40
N ALA A 383 3.65 12.92 -17.08
CA ALA A 383 3.22 11.82 -16.23
C ALA A 383 2.49 12.36 -15.00
N VAL A 384 1.46 11.66 -14.54
CA VAL A 384 0.66 12.02 -13.37
C VAL A 384 0.53 10.81 -12.44
N ALA A 385 0.77 11.03 -11.15
CA ALA A 385 0.43 10.06 -10.13
C ALA A 385 -1.04 10.24 -9.71
N ILE A 386 -1.89 9.23 -9.94
CA ILE A 386 -3.28 9.22 -9.46
C ILE A 386 -3.36 8.29 -8.25
N VAL A 387 -3.62 8.88 -7.09
CA VAL A 387 -3.59 8.20 -5.79
C VAL A 387 -4.84 8.51 -4.99
N GLY A 388 -4.99 7.87 -3.83
CA GLY A 388 -6.00 8.23 -2.85
C GLY A 388 -7.25 7.38 -2.91
N CYS A 389 -8.26 7.85 -2.17
CA CYS A 389 -9.37 7.03 -1.68
C CYS A 389 -10.70 7.40 -2.34
N ASN A 390 -11.74 6.67 -1.97
CA ASN A 390 -13.11 7.07 -2.24
C ASN A 390 -13.67 7.97 -1.12
N ASN A 391 -14.69 8.77 -1.45
CA ASN A 391 -15.40 9.60 -0.48
C ASN A 391 -16.89 9.65 -0.86
N PRO A 392 -17.83 9.40 0.06
CA PRO A 392 -19.27 9.37 -0.25
C PRO A 392 -19.84 10.72 -0.70
N LYS A 393 -19.11 11.83 -0.57
CA LYS A 393 -19.47 13.14 -1.14
C LYS A 393 -19.41 13.16 -2.67
N VAL A 394 -18.76 12.17 -3.27
CA VAL A 394 -18.64 11.99 -4.71
C VAL A 394 -19.19 10.60 -5.03
N ARG A 395 -19.87 10.45 -6.19
CA ARG A 395 -20.28 9.13 -6.66
C ARG A 395 -19.06 8.19 -6.65
N PRO A 396 -19.15 6.97 -6.07
CA PRO A 396 -18.02 6.06 -5.99
C PRO A 396 -17.32 5.90 -7.34
N ASP A 397 -15.99 5.96 -7.32
CA ASP A 397 -15.06 5.86 -8.46
C ASP A 397 -15.16 6.89 -9.58
N TYR A 398 -16.21 7.70 -9.64
CA TYR A 398 -16.49 8.61 -10.76
C TYR A 398 -15.31 9.53 -11.08
N SER A 399 -14.80 10.26 -10.08
CA SER A 399 -13.72 11.23 -10.30
C SER A 399 -12.41 10.55 -10.73
N HIS A 400 -12.04 9.42 -10.12
CA HIS A 400 -10.84 8.69 -10.54
C HIS A 400 -10.97 8.23 -12.00
N PHE A 401 -12.11 7.66 -12.36
CA PHE A 401 -12.33 7.14 -13.71
C PHE A 401 -12.30 8.25 -14.76
N GLU A 402 -13.07 9.33 -14.58
CA GLU A 402 -13.13 10.42 -15.56
C GLU A 402 -11.78 11.14 -15.69
N ILE A 403 -11.07 11.37 -14.58
CA ILE A 403 -9.73 11.98 -14.63
C ILE A 403 -8.75 11.06 -15.36
N MET A 404 -8.68 9.77 -15.02
CA MET A 404 -7.76 8.83 -15.66
C MET A 404 -8.02 8.73 -17.16
N LYS A 405 -9.29 8.58 -17.54
CA LYS A 405 -9.73 8.49 -18.93
C LYS A 405 -9.36 9.74 -19.72
N GLU A 406 -9.51 10.94 -19.14
CA GLU A 406 -9.14 12.17 -19.82
C GLU A 406 -7.61 12.29 -19.96
N LEU A 407 -6.84 11.94 -18.94
CA LEU A 407 -5.37 12.00 -18.98
C LEU A 407 -4.79 11.04 -20.03
N ILE A 408 -5.20 9.77 -20.06
CA ILE A 408 -4.63 8.80 -21.02
C ILE A 408 -4.97 9.15 -22.47
N LYS A 409 -6.18 9.69 -22.72
CA LYS A 409 -6.60 10.20 -24.05
C LYS A 409 -5.76 11.39 -24.52
N ASN A 410 -5.19 12.13 -23.57
CA ASN A 410 -4.39 13.32 -23.81
C ASN A 410 -2.88 13.03 -23.70
N ASP A 411 -2.45 11.79 -23.96
CA ASP A 411 -1.03 11.40 -23.98
C ASP A 411 -0.29 11.65 -22.66
N ILE A 412 -0.99 11.53 -21.53
CA ILE A 412 -0.40 11.64 -20.19
C ILE A 412 -0.30 10.24 -19.59
N LEU A 413 0.93 9.82 -19.27
CA LEU A 413 1.19 8.57 -18.57
C LEU A 413 0.63 8.66 -17.14
N ILE A 414 -0.03 7.60 -16.69
CA ILE A 414 -0.54 7.51 -15.32
C ILE A 414 0.24 6.44 -14.56
N VAL A 415 0.73 6.80 -13.38
CA VAL A 415 1.10 5.83 -12.34
C VAL A 415 0.02 5.86 -11.26
N ALA A 416 -0.54 4.71 -10.90
CA ALA A 416 -1.66 4.63 -9.97
C ALA A 416 -1.30 3.81 -8.73
N THR A 417 -1.74 4.25 -7.55
CA THR A 417 -1.58 3.50 -6.29
C THR A 417 -2.86 3.49 -5.46
N GLY A 418 -2.91 2.65 -4.43
CA GLY A 418 -4.02 2.61 -3.48
C GLY A 418 -5.37 2.22 -4.11
N CYS A 419 -6.46 2.82 -3.62
CA CYS A 419 -7.81 2.57 -4.13
C CYS A 419 -8.02 3.10 -5.56
N ALA A 420 -7.22 4.06 -6.00
CA ALA A 420 -7.23 4.54 -7.38
C ALA A 420 -6.72 3.46 -8.35
N ALA A 421 -5.64 2.75 -8.01
CA ALA A 421 -5.15 1.61 -8.82
C ALA A 421 -6.20 0.49 -8.92
N GLN A 422 -6.89 0.20 -7.82
CA GLN A 422 -7.98 -0.80 -7.83
C GLN A 422 -9.15 -0.38 -8.70
N LEU A 423 -9.49 0.92 -8.71
CA LEU A 423 -10.44 1.44 -9.69
C LEU A 423 -9.91 1.22 -11.11
N ALA A 424 -8.66 1.58 -11.41
CA ALA A 424 -8.08 1.36 -12.74
C ALA A 424 -8.18 -0.12 -13.17
N ALA A 425 -7.92 -1.05 -12.26
CA ALA A 425 -8.11 -2.49 -12.50
C ALA A 425 -9.57 -2.82 -12.83
N LYS A 426 -10.51 -2.42 -11.98
CA LYS A 426 -11.96 -2.66 -12.16
C LYS A 426 -12.53 -2.05 -13.43
N ALA A 427 -11.98 -0.92 -13.87
CA ALA A 427 -12.39 -0.22 -15.09
C ALA A 427 -11.71 -0.78 -16.35
N GLY A 428 -10.81 -1.76 -16.22
CA GLY A 428 -10.08 -2.35 -17.34
C GLY A 428 -8.99 -1.44 -17.92
N LEU A 429 -8.53 -0.44 -17.15
CA LEU A 429 -7.47 0.49 -17.58
C LEU A 429 -6.06 -0.08 -17.39
N LEU A 430 -5.91 -1.17 -16.62
CA LEU A 430 -4.63 -1.84 -16.38
C LEU A 430 -4.42 -3.05 -17.31
N ARG A 431 -5.05 -3.06 -18.47
CA ARG A 431 -4.87 -4.11 -19.49
C ARG A 431 -3.97 -3.58 -20.59
N LYS A 432 -3.12 -4.42 -21.16
CA LYS A 432 -2.26 -4.02 -22.30
C LYS A 432 -3.06 -3.49 -23.49
N ASP A 433 -4.24 -4.05 -23.75
CA ASP A 433 -5.12 -3.60 -24.84
C ASP A 433 -5.92 -2.32 -24.52
N ALA A 434 -5.85 -1.83 -23.26
CA ALA A 434 -6.34 -0.50 -22.89
C ALA A 434 -5.51 0.62 -23.54
N SER A 435 -4.34 0.30 -24.14
CA SER A 435 -3.59 1.24 -24.98
C SER A 435 -4.43 1.82 -26.12
N SER A 436 -5.46 1.08 -26.57
CA SER A 436 -6.45 1.55 -27.57
C SER A 436 -7.34 2.71 -27.10
N LEU A 437 -7.39 2.94 -25.79
CA LEU A 437 -8.13 4.06 -25.17
C LEU A 437 -7.26 5.32 -25.03
N CYS A 438 -5.94 5.18 -25.21
CA CYS A 438 -4.97 6.27 -25.05
C CYS A 438 -4.95 7.19 -26.28
N GLY A 439 -4.36 8.37 -26.11
CA GLY A 439 -3.94 9.22 -27.23
C GLY A 439 -2.87 8.53 -28.09
N ALA A 440 -2.63 9.05 -29.29
CA ALA A 440 -1.76 8.40 -30.27
C ALA A 440 -0.30 8.24 -29.78
N GLY A 441 0.18 9.18 -28.98
CA GLY A 441 1.53 9.16 -28.43
C GLY A 441 1.67 8.09 -27.35
N LEU A 442 0.79 8.10 -26.35
CA LEU A 442 0.80 7.11 -25.27
C LEU A 442 0.48 5.71 -25.78
N GLN A 443 -0.45 5.55 -26.72
CA GLN A 443 -0.72 4.27 -27.37
C GLN A 443 0.53 3.71 -28.05
N ARG A 444 1.28 4.54 -28.78
CA ARG A 444 2.53 4.12 -29.42
C ARG A 444 3.58 3.66 -28.40
N VAL A 445 3.72 4.39 -27.29
CA VAL A 445 4.65 4.03 -26.22
C VAL A 445 4.25 2.72 -25.56
N CYS A 446 2.98 2.55 -25.18
CA CYS A 446 2.43 1.31 -24.62
C CYS A 446 2.70 0.11 -25.54
N ASN A 447 2.43 0.25 -26.84
CA ASN A 447 2.66 -0.84 -27.80
C ASN A 447 4.14 -1.15 -28.02
N LEU A 448 5.02 -0.14 -27.95
CA LEU A 448 6.46 -0.33 -28.13
C LEU A 448 7.09 -1.03 -26.93
N VAL A 449 6.72 -0.62 -25.72
CA VAL A 449 7.25 -1.16 -24.45
C VAL A 449 6.54 -2.46 -24.06
N GLY A 450 5.28 -2.65 -24.46
CA GLY A 450 4.46 -3.82 -24.12
C GLY A 450 3.75 -3.71 -22.78
N ILE A 451 3.35 -2.48 -22.38
CA ILE A 451 2.73 -2.14 -21.09
C ILE A 451 1.33 -1.55 -21.24
#